data_AF-A0A9E3EWJ6-F1
#
_entry.id   AF-A0A9E3EWJ6-F1
#
_cell.length_a   1.000
_cell.length_b   1.000
_cell.length_c   1.000
_cell.angle_alpha   90.00
_cell.angle_beta   90.00
_cell.angle_gamma   90.00
#
_symmetry.space_group_name_H-M   'P 1'
#
loop_
_entity.id
_entity.type
_entity.pdbx_description
1 polymer ?
#
loop_
_entity_poly.entity_id
_entity_poly.type
_entity_poly.pdbx_seq_one_letter_code
_entity_poly.pdbx_strand_id
1 'polypeptide(L)'
;MSLRPQKLPEIPEETARIARILFPKGNKYLWLRDELDAIYQDEQFLNCSPKTGQLAEQPWRLAMMSVIQYMENYTDRQAAEALKTRIDLKYALSLELTDPGFDFSVLSE
;
A
#
# COMPACT_ATOMS: atom_id res chain seq x y z
N MET A 1 19.06 -1.66 -12.32
CA MET A 1 18.65 -0.49 -11.51
C MET A 1 18.64 -0.95 -10.06
N SER A 2 19.46 -0.34 -9.19
CA SER A 2 19.55 -0.68 -7.76
C SER A 2 18.37 -0.07 -7.01
N LEU A 3 17.59 -0.89 -6.32
CA LEU A 3 16.66 -0.41 -5.28
C LEU A 3 17.50 0.31 -4.23
N ARG A 4 17.31 1.62 -4.11
CA ARG A 4 17.90 2.39 -3.01
C ARG A 4 16.95 2.27 -1.83
N PRO A 5 17.44 1.93 -0.63
CA PRO A 5 16.58 1.89 0.55
C PRO A 5 15.92 3.26 0.73
N GLN A 6 14.59 3.29 0.64
CA GLN A 6 13.78 4.48 0.85
C GLN A 6 12.97 4.26 2.12
N LYS A 7 13.07 5.20 3.05
CA LYS A 7 12.15 5.29 4.17
C LYS A 7 10.71 5.26 3.65
N LEU A 8 9.82 4.60 4.39
CA LEU A 8 8.40 4.59 4.06
C LEU A 8 7.93 6.04 3.83
N PRO A 9 7.27 6.33 2.69
CA PRO A 9 6.85 7.68 2.40
C PRO A 9 5.84 8.15 3.46
N GLU A 10 5.88 9.44 3.76
CA GLU A 10 4.91 10.06 4.65
C GLU A 10 3.51 9.93 4.07
N ILE A 11 2.53 9.83 4.97
CA ILE A 11 1.12 9.76 4.59
C ILE A 11 0.69 11.17 4.18
N PRO A 12 0.08 11.37 3.00
CA PRO A 12 -0.41 12.69 2.60
C PRO A 12 -1.34 13.28 3.66
N GLU A 13 -1.12 14.55 4.01
CA GLU A 13 -1.80 15.21 5.13
C GLU A 13 -3.33 15.10 5.03
N GLU A 14 -3.86 15.29 3.82
CA GLU A 14 -5.30 15.24 3.57
C GLU A 14 -5.87 13.83 3.77
N THR A 15 -5.16 12.81 3.30
CA THR A 15 -5.52 11.41 3.53
C THR A 15 -5.50 11.09 5.03
N ALA A 16 -4.46 11.54 5.75
CA ALA A 16 -4.35 11.32 7.19
C ALA A 16 -5.47 12.03 7.97
N ARG A 17 -5.79 13.27 7.60
CA ARG A 17 -6.86 14.07 8.20
C ARG A 17 -8.21 13.39 8.05
N ILE A 18 -8.59 13.02 6.83
CA ILE A 18 -9.88 12.38 6.58
C ILE A 18 -9.95 10.98 7.20
N ALA A 19 -8.88 10.19 7.10
CA ALA A 19 -8.83 8.87 7.71
C ALA A 19 -9.06 8.93 9.23
N ARG A 20 -8.43 9.87 9.94
CA ARG A 20 -8.62 10.04 11.39
C ARG A 20 -10.02 10.54 11.75
N ILE A 21 -10.66 11.33 10.90
CA ILE A 21 -12.06 11.76 11.10
C ILE A 21 -13.01 10.57 10.93
N LEU A 22 -12.81 9.74 9.91
CA LEU A 22 -13.67 8.57 9.63
C LEU A 22 -13.42 7.41 10.60
N PHE A 23 -12.19 7.26 11.09
CA PHE A 23 -11.76 6.19 11.98
C PHE A 23 -11.14 6.76 13.26
N PRO A 24 -11.91 7.43 14.14
CA PRO A 24 -11.37 8.13 15.32
C PRO A 24 -10.74 7.19 16.36
N LYS A 25 -11.13 5.90 16.37
CA LYS A 25 -10.52 4.86 17.22
C LYS A 25 -9.41 4.08 16.49
N GLY A 26 -9.06 4.50 15.27
CA GLY A 26 -8.29 3.71 14.34
C GLY A 26 -9.07 2.52 13.77
N ASN A 27 -8.44 1.83 12.83
CA ASN A 27 -8.89 0.53 12.33
C ASN A 27 -7.65 -0.32 12.01
N LYS A 28 -7.83 -1.60 11.72
CA LYS A 28 -6.72 -2.53 11.49
C LYS A 28 -5.73 -2.07 10.41
N TYR A 29 -6.16 -1.29 9.42
CA TYR A 29 -5.32 -0.81 8.32
C TYR A 29 -4.48 0.41 8.71
N LEU A 30 -5.06 1.32 9.50
CA LEU A 30 -4.32 2.44 10.09
C LEU A 30 -3.21 1.91 11.02
N TRP A 31 -3.56 0.97 11.90
CA TRP A 31 -2.59 0.29 12.77
C TRP A 31 -1.51 -0.44 11.95
N LEU A 32 -1.91 -1.18 10.91
CA LEU A 32 -0.97 -1.91 10.06
C LEU A 32 0.05 -0.98 9.40
N ARG A 33 -0.35 0.22 8.98
CA ARG A 33 0.57 1.23 8.41
C ARG A 33 1.46 1.90 9.45
N ASP A 34 0.90 2.21 10.62
CA ASP A 34 1.65 2.86 11.69
C ASP A 34 2.74 1.91 12.24
N GLU A 35 2.47 0.60 12.31
CA GLU A 35 3.42 -0.44 12.73
C GLU A 35 4.32 -0.96 11.58
N LEU A 36 4.03 -0.58 10.33
CA LEU A 36 4.75 -1.11 9.16
C LEU A 36 6.24 -0.74 9.16
N ASP A 37 6.60 0.39 9.74
CA ASP A 37 8.00 0.85 9.82
C ASP A 37 8.88 -0.14 10.61
N ALA A 38 8.28 -0.97 11.47
CA ALA A 38 8.98 -2.04 12.18
C ALA A 38 9.16 -3.32 11.35
N ILE A 39 8.32 -3.55 10.33
CA ILE A 39 8.26 -4.79 9.55
C ILE A 39 8.95 -4.62 8.19
N TYR A 40 8.94 -3.41 7.63
CA TYR A 40 9.46 -3.14 6.30
C TYR A 40 10.95 -2.74 6.34
N GLN A 41 11.80 -3.63 5.84
CA GLN A 41 13.19 -3.33 5.48
C GLN A 41 13.37 -3.59 3.99
N ASP A 42 13.71 -2.57 3.19
CA ASP A 42 13.89 -2.69 1.73
C ASP A 42 14.82 -3.83 1.31
N GLU A 43 15.78 -4.17 2.17
CA GLU A 43 16.74 -5.26 2.01
C GLU A 43 16.06 -6.63 1.82
N GLN A 44 14.86 -6.81 2.38
CA GLN A 44 14.07 -8.05 2.26
C GLN A 44 13.38 -8.19 0.89
N PHE A 45 13.20 -7.09 0.15
CA PHE A 45 12.50 -7.05 -1.13
C PHE A 45 13.42 -6.90 -2.35
N LEU A 46 14.74 -6.85 -2.12
CA LEU A 46 15.76 -6.76 -3.18
C LEU A 46 15.66 -7.87 -4.23
N ASN A 47 15.14 -9.05 -3.86
CA ASN A 47 15.01 -10.21 -4.75
C ASN A 47 13.67 -10.27 -5.50
N CYS A 48 12.69 -9.42 -5.16
CA CYS A 48 11.32 -9.50 -5.70
C CYS A 48 11.04 -8.49 -6.81
N SER A 49 12.03 -7.68 -7.23
CA SER A 49 11.83 -6.69 -8.30
C SER A 49 12.27 -7.24 -9.67
N PRO A 50 11.39 -7.28 -10.69
CA PRO A 50 11.77 -7.65 -12.04
C PRO A 50 12.70 -6.58 -12.65
N LYS A 51 13.65 -7.01 -13.49
CA LYS A 51 14.71 -6.15 -14.08
C LYS A 51 14.22 -5.24 -15.22
N THR A 52 12.95 -5.29 -15.60
CA THR A 52 12.45 -4.66 -16.82
C THR A 52 11.10 -3.98 -16.62
N GLY A 53 11.07 -2.65 -16.70
CA GLY A 53 10.10 -1.96 -17.56
C GLY A 53 8.66 -1.76 -17.09
N GLN A 54 8.41 -1.37 -15.85
CA GLN A 54 7.36 -0.41 -15.50
C GLN A 54 7.80 0.28 -14.20
N LEU A 55 7.32 1.50 -13.92
CA LEU A 55 7.50 2.11 -12.61
C LEU A 55 6.79 1.19 -11.61
N ALA A 56 7.53 0.20 -11.08
CA ALA A 56 6.99 -0.74 -10.14
C ALA A 56 6.49 0.08 -8.95
N GLU A 57 5.17 0.07 -8.76
CA GLU A 57 4.52 0.31 -7.49
C GLU A 57 5.48 -0.11 -6.37
N GLN A 58 5.80 0.83 -5.47
CA GLN A 58 6.86 0.63 -4.48
C GLN A 58 6.69 -0.74 -3.80
N PRO A 59 7.73 -1.61 -3.71
CA PRO A 59 7.56 -3.02 -3.32
C PRO A 59 6.77 -3.23 -2.02
N TRP A 60 6.91 -2.32 -1.06
CA TRP A 60 6.14 -2.32 0.18
C TRP A 60 4.63 -2.18 -0.03
N ARG A 61 4.18 -1.39 -1.03
CA ARG A 61 2.76 -1.21 -1.34
C ARG A 61 2.17 -2.51 -1.86
N LEU A 62 2.87 -3.20 -2.74
CA LEU A 62 2.44 -4.50 -3.24
C LEU A 62 2.40 -5.54 -2.12
N ALA A 63 3.46 -5.63 -1.30
CA ALA A 63 3.48 -6.54 -0.16
C ALA A 63 2.33 -6.26 0.83
N MET A 64 2.12 -4.99 1.16
CA MET A 64 1.00 -4.55 2.00
C MET A 64 -0.34 -4.91 1.38
N MET A 65 -0.52 -4.67 0.07
CA MET A 65 -1.74 -4.98 -0.63
C MET A 65 -2.00 -6.49 -0.64
N SER A 66 -0.97 -7.32 -0.82
CA SER A 66 -1.10 -8.78 -0.74
C SER A 66 -1.52 -9.25 0.67
N VAL A 67 -1.01 -8.62 1.73
CA VAL A 67 -1.46 -8.90 3.11
C VAL A 67 -2.93 -8.55 3.26
N ILE A 68 -3.35 -7.37 2.78
CA ILE A 68 -4.76 -6.94 2.80
C ILE A 68 -5.64 -7.90 2.00
N GLN A 69 -5.19 -8.33 0.82
CA GLN A 69 -5.90 -9.30 0.00
C GLN A 69 -6.14 -10.60 0.75
N TYR A 70 -5.10 -11.12 1.41
CA TYR A 70 -5.19 -12.35 2.19
C TYR A 70 -6.13 -12.17 3.39
N MET A 71 -6.03 -11.06 4.13
CA MET A 71 -6.86 -10.77 5.30
C MET A 71 -8.35 -10.62 4.96
N GLU A 72 -8.67 -10.07 3.79
CA GLU A 72 -10.05 -9.81 3.34
C GLU A 72 -10.58 -10.87 2.36
N ASN A 73 -9.75 -11.85 2.00
CA ASN A 73 -10.03 -12.84 0.95
C ASN A 73 -10.44 -12.18 -0.39
N TYR A 74 -9.75 -11.11 -0.77
CA TYR A 74 -10.00 -10.38 -2.01
C TYR A 74 -9.31 -11.07 -3.19
N THR A 75 -10.02 -11.10 -4.32
CA THR A 75 -9.40 -11.29 -5.64
C THR A 75 -8.59 -10.05 -6.04
N ASP A 76 -7.67 -10.17 -6.99
CA ASP A 76 -6.86 -9.05 -7.50
C ASP A 76 -7.71 -7.87 -7.98
N ARG A 77 -8.85 -8.16 -8.60
CA ARG A 77 -9.81 -7.13 -9.04
C ARG A 77 -10.49 -6.44 -7.87
N GLN A 78 -10.92 -7.19 -6.86
CA GLN A 78 -11.51 -6.63 -5.65
C GLN A 78 -10.50 -5.80 -4.86
N ALA A 79 -9.24 -6.22 -4.86
CA ALA A 79 -8.13 -5.49 -4.26
C ALA A 79 -7.94 -4.11 -4.92
N ALA A 80 -7.84 -4.09 -6.25
CA ALA A 80 -7.73 -2.87 -7.03
C ALA A 80 -8.96 -1.95 -6.86
N GLU A 81 -10.17 -2.52 -6.81
CA GLU A 81 -11.41 -1.76 -6.62
C GLU A 81 -11.54 -1.21 -5.18
N ALA A 82 -11.14 -2.00 -4.19
CA ALA A 82 -11.09 -1.58 -2.80
C ALA A 82 -10.15 -0.38 -2.65
N LEU A 83 -8.98 -0.39 -3.27
CA LEU A 83 -8.04 0.74 -3.19
C LEU A 83 -8.66 2.06 -3.68
N LYS A 84 -9.48 2.01 -4.73
CA LYS A 84 -10.14 3.19 -5.30
C LYS A 84 -11.15 3.82 -4.35
N THR A 85 -11.87 2.98 -3.61
CA THR A 85 -13.05 3.37 -2.83
C THR A 85 -12.76 3.55 -1.34
N ARG A 86 -11.71 2.93 -0.82
CA ARG A 86 -11.44 2.82 0.62
C ARG A 86 -10.33 3.75 1.08
N ILE A 87 -10.73 4.77 1.86
CA ILE A 87 -9.82 5.77 2.42
C ILE A 87 -8.81 5.17 3.41
N ASP A 88 -9.20 4.15 4.15
CA ASP A 88 -8.30 3.42 5.05
C ASP A 88 -7.20 2.66 4.30
N LEU A 89 -7.47 2.17 3.09
CA LEU A 89 -6.44 1.58 2.24
C LEU A 89 -5.51 2.64 1.64
N LYS A 90 -6.04 3.80 1.25
CA LYS A 90 -5.22 4.94 0.80
C LYS A 90 -4.31 5.45 1.92
N TYR A 91 -4.80 5.48 3.17
CA TYR A 91 -3.97 5.73 4.34
C TYR A 91 -2.89 4.65 4.47
N ALA A 92 -3.29 3.39 4.41
CA ALA A 92 -2.38 2.27 4.63
C ALA A 92 -1.26 2.18 3.59
N LEU A 93 -1.51 2.67 2.37
CA LEU A 93 -0.57 2.65 1.24
C LEU A 93 0.06 4.01 0.96
N SER A 94 -0.13 4.99 1.85
CA SER A 94 0.39 6.37 1.73
C SER A 94 0.10 6.95 0.34
N LEU A 95 -1.18 6.88 -0.04
CA LEU A 95 -1.72 7.38 -1.30
C LEU A 95 -2.56 8.64 -1.07
N GLU A 96 -2.61 9.48 -2.09
CA GLU A 96 -3.52 10.62 -2.12
C GLU A 96 -4.98 10.15 -2.23
N LEU A 97 -5.91 10.95 -1.71
CA LEU A 97 -7.34 10.65 -1.87
C LEU A 97 -7.80 10.61 -3.33
N THR A 98 -7.15 11.38 -4.18
CA THR A 98 -7.38 11.46 -5.63
C THR A 98 -6.68 10.35 -6.41
N ASP A 99 -5.90 9.50 -5.73
CA ASP A 99 -5.18 8.42 -6.40
C ASP A 99 -6.16 7.47 -7.12
N PRO A 100 -5.93 7.18 -8.42
CA PRO A 100 -6.83 6.38 -9.24
C PRO A 100 -6.74 4.87 -8.95
N GLY A 101 -5.85 4.44 -8.05
CA GLY A 101 -5.52 3.04 -7.79
C GLY A 101 -4.61 2.43 -8.86
N PHE A 102 -4.23 1.16 -8.65
CA PHE A 102 -3.43 0.37 -9.58
C PHE A 102 -4.28 -0.51 -10.50
N ASP A 103 -3.69 -0.99 -11.61
CA ASP A 103 -4.31 -2.01 -12.45
C ASP A 103 -4.22 -3.38 -11.77
N PHE A 104 -5.32 -4.14 -11.76
CA PHE A 104 -5.38 -5.44 -11.11
C PHE A 104 -4.32 -6.43 -11.61
N SER A 105 -3.80 -6.26 -12.83
CA SER A 105 -2.74 -7.12 -13.38
C SER A 105 -1.43 -7.05 -12.61
N VAL A 106 -1.17 -5.96 -11.88
CA VAL A 106 0.09 -5.74 -11.14
C VAL A 106 0.26 -6.72 -9.97
N LEU A 107 -0.83 -7.32 -9.47
CA LEU A 107 -0.79 -8.29 -8.37
C LEU A 107 -0.56 -9.74 -8.85
N SER A 108 -0.62 -9.99 -10.15
CA SER A 108 -0.46 -11.34 -10.75
C SER A 108 0.82 -11.51 -11.57
N GLU A 109 1.72 -10.52 -11.60
CA GLU A 109 3.02 -10.59 -12.31
C GLU A 109 4.14 -11.25 -11.50
#